data_AF-A1D5Y6-F1
#
_entry.id   AF-A1D5Y6-F1
#
_cell.length_a   1.000
_cell.length_b   1.000
_cell.length_c   1.000
_cell.angle_alpha   90.00
_cell.angle_beta   90.00
_cell.angle_gamma   90.00
#
_symmetry.space_group_name_H-M   'P 1'
#
loop_
_entity.id
_entity.type
_entity.pdbx_description
1 polymer ?
#
loop_
_entity_poly.entity_id
_entity_poly.type
_entity_poly.pdbx_seq_one_letter_code
_entity_poly.pdbx_strand_id
1 'polypeptide(L)'
;MAEEQLNPDDEGLDRPFRFIVTGKYLAVRYDDNSFTLHRDYHGNGSLFYLSDDEIHIIRDHTYVGQLSSYPIYKDNVFHICRGSQYLSREGRWTDNIDEALDVQIDPEDPDRTDSADSADSAPILSLLEPIINPAHPVSADGIDLYHPDKQFALYPVTGDGLWYGDAGNFDGKLVFGGNPYSAGIPFQLSVHEGRTRIRANDGMYLTVVMEDDLVPYLKEECQRHSRVSLCAHCSTWYSLGFRPEPDDCLVLIPHGLPSMFVLHDGAFYYSMNVLKASYAETERVKHIEEASLFQFVAKLITTLIIE
;
A
#
# COMPACT_ATOMS: atom_id res chain seq x y z
N MET A 1 16.35 -31.68 -19.92
CA MET A 1 16.26 -31.56 -18.45
C MET A 1 14.78 -31.62 -18.15
N ALA A 2 14.33 -32.55 -17.31
CA ALA A 2 12.93 -32.68 -16.97
C ALA A 2 12.55 -31.48 -16.09
N GLU A 3 11.50 -30.75 -16.47
CA GLU A 3 10.82 -29.83 -15.57
C GLU A 3 10.33 -30.67 -14.39
N GLU A 4 10.80 -30.36 -13.18
CA GLU A 4 10.20 -30.87 -11.95
C GLU A 4 8.71 -30.48 -12.01
N GLN A 5 7.83 -31.48 -12.02
CA GLN A 5 6.40 -31.21 -11.94
C GLN A 5 6.14 -30.67 -10.54
N LEU A 6 6.08 -29.35 -10.42
CA LEU A 6 5.60 -28.66 -9.24
C LEU A 6 4.21 -29.23 -8.92
N ASN A 7 4.03 -29.73 -7.70
CA ASN A 7 2.78 -30.28 -7.23
C ASN A 7 2.18 -29.30 -6.20
N PRO A 8 1.07 -28.62 -6.52
CA PRO A 8 0.46 -27.63 -5.64
C PRO A 8 -0.09 -28.22 -4.34
N ASP A 9 -0.26 -29.55 -4.25
CA ASP A 9 -0.67 -30.24 -3.02
C ASP A 9 0.44 -30.28 -1.94
N ASP A 10 1.70 -30.05 -2.33
CA ASP A 10 2.84 -30.00 -1.42
C ASP A 10 3.13 -28.58 -0.89
N GLU A 11 2.37 -27.57 -1.36
CA GLU A 11 2.51 -26.15 -0.99
C GLU A 11 1.69 -25.81 0.27
N GLY A 12 2.24 -24.99 1.16
CA GLY A 12 1.64 -24.69 2.47
C GLY A 12 0.35 -23.87 2.46
N LEU A 13 -0.05 -23.28 1.32
CA LEU A 13 -1.18 -22.33 1.19
C LEU A 13 -1.26 -21.29 2.32
N ASP A 14 -0.12 -20.84 2.82
CA ASP A 14 0.04 -19.97 3.98
C ASP A 14 0.19 -18.49 3.62
N ARG A 15 0.24 -18.16 2.31
CA ARG A 15 0.31 -16.80 1.75
C ARG A 15 -0.92 -16.46 0.90
N PRO A 16 -2.10 -16.25 1.53
CA PRO A 16 -3.29 -15.83 0.81
C PRO A 16 -3.18 -14.36 0.40
N PHE A 17 -3.73 -14.02 -0.76
CA PHE A 17 -3.77 -12.64 -1.24
C PHE A 17 -4.89 -12.37 -2.24
N ARG A 18 -5.19 -11.10 -2.46
CA ARG A 18 -6.03 -10.59 -3.56
C ARG A 18 -5.23 -9.63 -4.45
N PHE A 19 -5.64 -9.49 -5.70
CA PHE A 19 -5.00 -8.54 -6.62
C PHE A 19 -5.63 -7.15 -6.53
N ILE A 20 -4.80 -6.13 -6.35
CA ILE A 20 -5.17 -4.74 -6.60
C ILE A 20 -4.72 -4.40 -8.02
N VAL A 21 -5.66 -4.01 -8.89
CA VAL A 21 -5.28 -3.47 -10.21
C VAL A 21 -4.86 -2.01 -10.07
N THR A 22 -3.61 -1.70 -10.38
CA THR A 22 -3.06 -0.37 -10.09
C THR A 22 -3.79 0.74 -10.85
N GLY A 23 -4.26 1.74 -10.10
CA GLY A 23 -5.02 2.88 -10.59
C GLY A 23 -6.43 2.54 -11.10
N LYS A 24 -6.95 1.34 -10.83
CA LYS A 24 -8.28 0.93 -11.31
C LYS A 24 -9.07 0.19 -10.23
N TYR A 25 -10.34 0.58 -10.12
CA TYR A 25 -11.32 -0.14 -9.32
C TYR A 25 -11.77 -1.39 -10.07
N LEU A 26 -10.95 -2.43 -10.00
CA LEU A 26 -11.17 -3.72 -10.64
C LEU A 26 -10.87 -4.87 -9.68
N ALA A 27 -11.84 -5.75 -9.53
CA ALA A 27 -11.66 -7.05 -8.90
C ALA A 27 -11.18 -8.06 -9.94
N VAL A 28 -10.09 -8.76 -9.62
CA VAL A 28 -9.62 -9.91 -10.41
C VAL A 28 -10.27 -11.16 -9.85
N ARG A 29 -11.05 -11.86 -10.67
CA ARG A 29 -11.65 -13.15 -10.34
C ARG A 29 -11.05 -14.25 -11.19
N TYR A 30 -11.23 -15.49 -10.75
CA TYR A 30 -10.84 -16.68 -11.49
C TYR A 30 -12.01 -17.65 -11.53
N ASP A 31 -12.67 -17.66 -12.69
CA ASP A 31 -13.89 -18.41 -12.99
C ASP A 31 -13.67 -19.20 -14.28
N ASP A 32 -14.23 -20.41 -14.38
CA ASP A 32 -14.14 -21.25 -15.59
C ASP A 32 -12.70 -21.40 -16.15
N ASN A 33 -11.71 -21.56 -15.26
CA ASN A 33 -10.28 -21.66 -15.59
C ASN A 33 -9.66 -20.43 -16.28
N SER A 34 -10.26 -19.25 -16.11
CA SER A 34 -9.75 -17.99 -16.65
C SER A 34 -9.81 -16.86 -15.64
N PHE A 35 -8.85 -15.93 -15.75
CA PHE A 35 -8.96 -14.65 -15.07
C PHE A 35 -10.06 -13.82 -15.73
N THR A 36 -10.90 -13.18 -14.91
CA THR A 36 -11.93 -12.24 -15.33
C THR A 36 -11.81 -10.93 -14.55
N LEU A 37 -12.07 -9.81 -15.21
CA LEU A 37 -11.96 -8.48 -14.62
C LEU A 37 -13.35 -7.90 -14.40
N HIS A 38 -13.67 -7.54 -13.16
CA HIS A 38 -14.96 -6.97 -12.78
C HIS A 38 -14.76 -5.57 -12.24
N ARG A 39 -15.63 -4.62 -12.61
CA ARG A 39 -15.62 -3.26 -12.03
C ARG A 39 -16.17 -3.30 -10.62
N ASP A 40 -15.30 -3.54 -9.67
CA ASP A 40 -15.63 -3.79 -8.28
C ASP A 40 -14.40 -3.54 -7.39
N TYR A 41 -14.60 -3.53 -6.08
CA TYR A 41 -13.53 -3.44 -5.09
C TYR A 41 -12.63 -4.67 -5.17
N HIS A 42 -11.32 -4.48 -5.07
CA HIS A 42 -10.35 -5.59 -5.13
C HIS A 42 -10.62 -6.67 -4.08
N GLY A 43 -11.17 -6.31 -2.90
CA GLY A 43 -11.61 -7.27 -1.88
C GLY A 43 -12.73 -8.22 -2.31
N ASN A 44 -13.50 -7.87 -3.36
CA ASN A 44 -14.51 -8.73 -3.99
C ASN A 44 -13.93 -9.60 -5.12
N GLY A 45 -12.59 -9.61 -5.27
CA GLY A 45 -11.84 -10.50 -6.13
C GLY A 45 -11.69 -11.90 -5.55
N SER A 46 -11.19 -12.80 -6.37
CA SER A 46 -10.84 -14.16 -5.97
C SER A 46 -9.67 -14.12 -4.98
N LEU A 47 -9.74 -14.96 -3.95
CA LEU A 47 -8.58 -15.28 -3.10
C LEU A 47 -7.64 -16.21 -3.87
N PHE A 48 -6.35 -15.87 -3.88
CA PHE A 48 -5.26 -16.66 -4.44
C PHE A 48 -4.22 -16.95 -3.37
N TYR A 49 -3.32 -17.88 -3.67
CA TYR A 49 -2.20 -18.23 -2.81
C TYR A 49 -0.90 -18.14 -3.60
N LEU A 50 0.16 -17.68 -2.94
CA LEU A 50 1.48 -17.59 -3.53
C LEU A 50 2.31 -18.83 -3.16
N SER A 51 2.95 -19.45 -4.15
CA SER A 51 3.87 -20.59 -3.97
C SER A 51 5.15 -20.23 -3.22
N ASP A 52 5.87 -21.24 -2.74
CA ASP A 52 7.12 -21.10 -1.98
C ASP A 52 8.23 -20.35 -2.72
N ASP A 53 8.24 -20.41 -4.05
CA ASP A 53 9.15 -19.66 -4.89
C ASP A 53 8.73 -18.20 -5.17
N GLU A 54 7.61 -17.75 -4.58
CA GLU A 54 7.05 -16.40 -4.71
C GLU A 54 6.67 -15.99 -6.14
N ILE A 55 6.56 -16.96 -7.06
CA ILE A 55 6.32 -16.71 -8.48
C ILE A 55 4.97 -17.26 -8.92
N HIS A 56 4.59 -18.47 -8.51
CA HIS A 56 3.41 -19.14 -9.02
C HIS A 56 2.15 -18.77 -8.22
N ILE A 57 1.07 -18.54 -8.98
CA ILE A 57 -0.25 -18.24 -8.44
C ILE A 57 -1.00 -19.57 -8.31
N ILE A 58 -1.44 -19.88 -7.10
CA ILE A 58 -2.21 -21.07 -6.77
C ILE A 58 -3.66 -20.68 -6.48
N ARG A 59 -4.60 -21.46 -7.02
CA ARG A 59 -6.02 -21.41 -6.66
C ARG A 59 -6.63 -22.80 -6.80
N ASP A 60 -7.48 -23.18 -5.86
CA ASP A 60 -8.12 -24.50 -5.82
C ASP A 60 -7.10 -25.64 -6.00
N HIS A 61 -5.97 -25.56 -5.29
CA HIS A 61 -4.84 -26.49 -5.40
C HIS A 61 -4.32 -26.69 -6.82
N THR A 62 -4.35 -25.66 -7.66
CA THR A 62 -3.84 -25.69 -9.03
C THR A 62 -3.02 -24.44 -9.34
N TYR A 63 -1.92 -24.59 -10.07
CA TYR A 63 -1.19 -23.44 -10.63
C TYR A 63 -2.00 -22.80 -11.76
N VAL A 64 -2.44 -21.56 -11.55
CA VAL A 64 -3.30 -20.82 -12.47
C VAL A 64 -2.56 -19.73 -13.25
N GLY A 65 -1.32 -19.41 -12.87
CA GLY A 65 -0.49 -18.42 -13.55
C GLY A 65 0.81 -18.18 -12.80
N GLN A 66 1.59 -17.22 -13.29
CA GLN A 66 2.83 -16.77 -12.70
C GLN A 66 2.83 -15.25 -12.57
N LEU A 67 3.57 -14.75 -11.59
CA LEU A 67 3.87 -13.33 -11.44
C LEU A 67 5.17 -13.02 -12.16
N SER A 68 5.16 -11.93 -12.92
CA SER A 68 6.34 -11.36 -13.54
C SER A 68 6.51 -9.93 -13.05
N SER A 69 7.62 -9.62 -12.40
CA SER A 69 7.87 -8.29 -11.82
C SER A 69 7.88 -7.19 -12.90
N TYR A 70 7.28 -6.04 -12.58
CA TYR A 70 7.32 -4.85 -13.41
C TYR A 70 8.75 -4.33 -13.52
N PRO A 71 9.26 -3.98 -14.72
CA PRO A 71 10.67 -3.64 -14.91
C PRO A 71 11.18 -2.49 -14.03
N ILE A 72 10.34 -1.50 -13.77
CA ILE A 72 10.68 -0.28 -13.02
C ILE A 72 10.40 -0.44 -11.52
N TYR A 73 9.33 -1.16 -11.16
CA TYR A 73 8.79 -1.32 -9.80
C TYR A 73 8.85 -2.79 -9.41
N LYS A 74 10.07 -3.34 -9.48
CA LYS A 74 10.31 -4.75 -9.20
C LYS A 74 9.74 -5.09 -7.82
N ASP A 75 9.10 -6.26 -7.76
CA ASP A 75 8.65 -6.89 -6.51
C ASP A 75 7.52 -6.13 -5.79
N ASN A 76 6.99 -5.08 -6.42
CA ASN A 76 5.85 -4.30 -5.93
C ASN A 76 4.68 -4.29 -6.91
N VAL A 77 4.99 -4.17 -8.19
CA VAL A 77 4.02 -4.23 -9.28
C VAL A 77 4.38 -5.42 -10.14
N PHE A 78 3.37 -6.16 -10.57
CA PHE A 78 3.52 -7.41 -11.30
C PHE A 78 2.62 -7.42 -12.52
N HIS A 79 2.95 -8.31 -13.46
CA HIS A 79 2.04 -8.79 -14.49
C HIS A 79 1.67 -10.24 -14.19
N ILE A 80 0.44 -10.61 -14.49
CA ILE A 80 0.00 -12.02 -14.47
C ILE A 80 0.37 -12.63 -15.83
N CYS A 81 1.15 -13.70 -15.83
CA CYS A 81 1.57 -14.38 -17.06
C CYS A 81 1.26 -15.89 -17.06
N ARG A 82 1.21 -16.43 -18.28
CA ARG A 82 1.17 -17.87 -18.58
C ARG A 82 2.11 -18.13 -19.76
N GLY A 83 3.25 -18.78 -19.50
CA GLY A 83 4.29 -18.94 -20.51
C GLY A 83 4.79 -17.58 -21.01
N SER A 84 4.68 -17.33 -22.32
CA SER A 84 5.07 -16.04 -22.93
C SER A 84 3.94 -15.01 -23.03
N GLN A 85 2.76 -15.28 -22.48
CA GLN A 85 1.59 -14.41 -22.57
C GLN A 85 1.33 -13.70 -21.25
N TYR A 86 0.78 -12.49 -21.32
CA TYR A 86 0.39 -11.64 -20.20
C TYR A 86 -1.13 -11.43 -20.20
N LEU A 87 -1.72 -11.30 -19.02
CA LEU A 87 -3.11 -10.86 -18.89
C LEU A 87 -3.18 -9.36 -19.20
N SER A 88 -3.96 -8.97 -20.20
CA SER A 88 -4.14 -7.58 -20.61
C SER A 88 -5.16 -6.82 -19.76
N ARG A 89 -5.19 -5.50 -19.94
CA ARG A 89 -6.16 -4.57 -19.33
C ARG A 89 -7.62 -4.86 -19.69
N GLU A 90 -7.86 -5.59 -20.78
CA GLU A 90 -9.16 -6.04 -21.25
C GLU A 90 -9.51 -7.46 -20.76
N GLY A 91 -8.66 -8.07 -19.93
CA GLY A 91 -8.86 -9.42 -19.39
C GLY A 91 -8.61 -10.53 -20.42
N ARG A 92 -7.75 -10.28 -21.42
CA ARG A 92 -7.38 -11.25 -22.47
C ARG A 92 -5.89 -11.58 -22.41
N TRP A 93 -5.51 -12.78 -22.82
CA TRP A 93 -4.10 -13.11 -23.00
C TRP A 93 -3.52 -12.40 -24.23
N THR A 94 -2.37 -11.75 -24.05
CA THR A 94 -1.63 -11.01 -25.08
C THR A 94 -0.14 -11.33 -24.98
N ASP A 95 0.58 -11.30 -26.09
CA ASP A 95 2.03 -11.46 -26.10
C ASP A 95 2.74 -10.10 -25.97
N ASN A 96 1.98 -8.99 -25.94
CA ASN A 96 2.48 -7.64 -25.80
C ASN A 96 2.53 -7.21 -24.33
N ILE A 97 3.73 -7.06 -23.79
CA ILE A 97 3.93 -6.63 -22.40
C ILE A 97 3.39 -5.21 -22.12
N ASP A 98 3.33 -4.33 -23.12
CA ASP A 98 2.83 -2.96 -22.94
C ASP A 98 1.30 -2.90 -22.71
N GLU A 99 0.60 -3.98 -23.07
CA GLU A 99 -0.85 -4.16 -22.83
C GLU A 99 -1.15 -4.86 -21.50
N ALA A 100 -0.11 -5.34 -20.80
CA ALA A 100 -0.26 -6.10 -19.57
C ALA A 100 -1.00 -5.30 -18.50
N LEU A 101 -1.72 -6.05 -17.67
CA LEU A 101 -2.40 -5.55 -16.50
C LEU A 101 -1.39 -5.37 -15.37
N ASP A 102 -1.18 -4.13 -14.95
CA ASP A 102 -0.38 -3.79 -13.79
C ASP A 102 -1.16 -4.14 -12.51
N VAL A 103 -0.66 -5.10 -11.73
CA VAL A 103 -1.29 -5.55 -10.48
C VAL A 103 -0.32 -5.47 -9.30
N GLN A 104 -0.88 -5.30 -8.12
CA GLN A 104 -0.19 -5.45 -6.83
C GLN A 104 -0.88 -6.55 -6.03
N ILE A 105 -0.16 -7.06 -5.04
CA ILE A 105 -0.65 -8.08 -4.11
C ILE A 105 -1.13 -7.36 -2.85
N ASP A 106 -2.36 -7.60 -2.44
CA ASP A 106 -2.87 -7.28 -1.10
C ASP A 106 -2.87 -8.58 -0.29
N PRO A 107 -1.91 -8.77 0.63
CA PRO A 107 -1.87 -9.94 1.49
C PRO A 107 -3.08 -9.99 2.41
N GLU A 108 -3.61 -11.19 2.61
CA GLU A 108 -4.71 -11.45 3.52
C GLU A 108 -4.20 -12.21 4.74
N ASP A 109 -4.82 -11.99 5.89
CA ASP A 109 -4.45 -12.71 7.12
C ASP A 109 -4.92 -14.18 7.02
N PRO A 110 -4.00 -15.18 7.07
CA PRO A 110 -4.34 -16.59 6.95
C PRO A 110 -5.11 -17.12 8.17
N ASP A 111 -4.94 -16.48 9.33
CA ASP A 111 -5.61 -16.83 10.59
C ASP A 111 -6.91 -16.04 10.79
N ARG A 112 -7.24 -15.12 9.87
CA ARG A 112 -8.56 -14.51 9.81
C ARG A 112 -9.54 -15.63 9.48
N THR A 113 -10.16 -16.15 10.53
CA THR A 113 -11.25 -17.10 10.50
C THR A 113 -12.48 -16.43 9.90
N ASP A 114 -12.42 -16.18 8.59
CA ASP A 114 -13.62 -16.19 7.78
C ASP A 114 -14.11 -17.64 7.83
N SER A 115 -15.02 -17.90 8.79
CA SER A 115 -16.05 -18.92 8.60
C SER A 115 -16.41 -18.90 7.12
N ALA A 116 -16.31 -20.06 6.45
CA ALA A 116 -16.47 -20.25 5.01
C ALA A 116 -17.80 -19.72 4.41
N ASP A 117 -18.61 -19.03 5.21
CA ASP A 117 -19.82 -18.28 4.87
C ASP A 117 -19.56 -16.76 4.65
N SER A 118 -18.33 -16.25 4.85
CA SER A 118 -17.97 -14.82 4.72
C SER A 118 -17.63 -14.40 3.27
N ALA A 119 -17.29 -15.35 2.40
CA ALA A 119 -17.07 -15.08 0.97
C ALA A 119 -18.33 -14.53 0.25
N ASP A 120 -19.52 -14.74 0.84
CA ASP A 120 -20.81 -14.22 0.35
C ASP A 120 -21.28 -12.93 1.07
N SER A 121 -20.49 -12.38 2.00
CA SER A 121 -20.95 -11.31 2.90
C SER A 121 -19.98 -10.15 3.06
N ALA A 122 -18.98 -9.99 2.18
CA ALA A 122 -18.42 -8.65 2.01
C ALA A 122 -19.58 -7.78 1.50
N PRO A 123 -20.00 -6.73 2.23
CA PRO A 123 -21.09 -5.89 1.76
C PRO A 123 -20.70 -5.44 0.36
N ILE A 124 -21.58 -5.70 -0.61
CA ILE A 124 -21.46 -5.16 -1.96
C ILE A 124 -21.48 -3.65 -1.78
N LEU A 125 -20.30 -3.08 -1.66
CA LEU A 125 -20.10 -1.68 -1.96
C LEU A 125 -20.24 -1.60 -3.47
N SER A 126 -21.49 -1.61 -3.94
CA SER A 126 -21.83 -0.73 -5.04
C SER A 126 -21.54 0.67 -4.51
N LEU A 127 -20.26 1.06 -4.50
CA LEU A 127 -19.94 2.45 -4.69
C LEU A 127 -20.67 2.78 -5.98
N LEU A 128 -21.78 3.52 -5.86
CA LEU A 128 -22.27 4.35 -6.95
C LEU A 128 -21.00 5.02 -7.47
N GLU A 129 -20.60 4.59 -8.66
CA GLU A 129 -19.28 4.72 -9.29
C GLU A 129 -18.33 5.65 -8.52
N PRO A 130 -17.14 5.19 -8.06
CA PRO A 130 -16.24 6.02 -7.28
C PRO A 130 -16.14 7.40 -7.94
N ILE A 131 -16.45 8.45 -7.18
CA ILE A 131 -16.42 9.82 -7.71
C ILE A 131 -14.96 10.14 -7.97
N ILE A 132 -14.49 9.82 -9.18
CA ILE A 132 -13.13 10.10 -9.60
C ILE A 132 -13.12 11.52 -10.11
N ASN A 133 -12.57 12.43 -9.30
CA ASN A 133 -12.15 13.71 -9.82
C ASN A 133 -10.75 13.55 -10.42
N PRO A 134 -10.57 13.75 -11.75
CA PRO A 134 -9.25 13.60 -12.38
C PRO A 134 -8.22 14.64 -11.90
N ALA A 135 -8.65 15.68 -11.18
CA ALA A 135 -7.77 16.65 -10.55
C ALA A 135 -7.31 16.23 -9.14
N HIS A 136 -7.88 15.16 -8.58
CA HIS A 136 -7.54 14.67 -7.25
C HIS A 136 -6.60 13.46 -7.34
N PRO A 137 -5.73 13.26 -6.33
CA PRO A 137 -4.93 12.05 -6.22
C PRO A 137 -5.84 10.83 -6.00
N VAL A 138 -5.42 9.68 -6.54
CA VAL A 138 -6.17 8.42 -6.47
C VAL A 138 -5.41 7.35 -5.71
N SER A 139 -6.13 6.43 -5.08
CA SER A 139 -5.57 5.22 -4.48
C SER A 139 -5.09 4.22 -5.53
N ALA A 140 -4.34 3.21 -5.08
CA ALA A 140 -3.87 2.10 -5.91
C ALA A 140 -5.04 1.31 -6.53
N ASP A 141 -6.21 1.28 -5.89
CA ASP A 141 -7.44 0.71 -6.43
C ASP A 141 -8.36 1.73 -7.11
N GLY A 142 -7.85 2.93 -7.45
CA GLY A 142 -8.53 3.88 -8.33
C GLY A 142 -9.70 4.64 -7.69
N ILE A 143 -9.64 4.93 -6.39
CA ILE A 143 -10.62 5.74 -5.65
C ILE A 143 -10.02 7.12 -5.35
N ASP A 144 -10.82 8.18 -5.46
CA ASP A 144 -10.44 9.53 -5.03
C ASP A 144 -10.05 9.53 -3.54
N LEU A 145 -8.83 9.96 -3.23
CA LEU A 145 -8.34 9.95 -1.86
C LEU A 145 -9.05 10.93 -0.92
N TYR A 146 -9.79 11.91 -1.45
CA TYR A 146 -10.65 12.82 -0.68
C TYR A 146 -12.07 12.30 -0.50
N HIS A 147 -12.36 11.06 -0.89
CA HIS A 147 -13.69 10.50 -0.73
C HIS A 147 -14.09 10.47 0.76
N PRO A 148 -15.20 11.12 1.16
CA PRO A 148 -15.53 11.36 2.57
C PRO A 148 -15.82 10.08 3.36
N ASP A 149 -16.40 9.09 2.70
CA ASP A 149 -16.80 7.81 3.32
C ASP A 149 -15.78 6.68 3.11
N LYS A 150 -14.53 7.03 2.79
CA LYS A 150 -13.46 6.05 2.57
C LYS A 150 -12.31 6.26 3.52
N GLN A 151 -11.67 5.15 3.82
CA GLN A 151 -10.43 5.05 4.57
C GLN A 151 -9.44 4.26 3.74
N PHE A 152 -8.16 4.55 3.92
CA PHE A 152 -7.10 3.97 3.13
C PHE A 152 -5.94 3.56 4.02
N ALA A 153 -5.34 2.40 3.79
CA ALA A 153 -4.06 2.10 4.40
C ALA A 153 -2.93 2.70 3.54
N LEU A 154 -1.90 3.22 4.21
CA LEU A 154 -0.70 3.78 3.59
C LEU A 154 0.38 2.70 3.50
N TYR A 155 0.89 2.49 2.29
CA TYR A 155 1.95 1.53 1.99
C TYR A 155 3.11 2.25 1.31
N PRO A 156 4.34 1.99 1.71
CA PRO A 156 5.49 2.31 0.88
C PRO A 156 5.68 1.25 -0.20
N VAL A 157 6.27 1.66 -1.30
CA VAL A 157 6.66 0.82 -2.43
C VAL A 157 8.17 0.64 -2.31
N THR A 158 8.59 -0.45 -1.65
CA THR A 158 10.00 -0.77 -1.37
C THR A 158 10.38 -2.06 -2.08
N GLY A 159 11.61 -2.16 -2.60
CA GLY A 159 12.08 -3.34 -3.33
C GLY A 159 12.05 -4.65 -2.52
N ASP A 160 11.96 -4.57 -1.19
CA ASP A 160 11.89 -5.72 -0.30
C ASP A 160 10.46 -6.23 -0.06
N GLY A 161 9.45 -5.56 -0.63
CA GLY A 161 8.05 -6.01 -0.64
C GLY A 161 7.31 -5.92 0.70
N LEU A 162 6.03 -5.55 0.63
CA LEU A 162 5.00 -5.73 1.68
C LEU A 162 5.29 -5.11 3.06
N TRP A 163 5.50 -3.80 3.09
CA TRP A 163 5.54 -3.02 4.32
C TRP A 163 4.24 -2.25 4.51
N TYR A 164 3.78 -2.06 5.75
CA TYR A 164 2.61 -1.23 6.05
C TYR A 164 2.92 -0.30 7.22
N GLY A 165 2.20 0.84 7.30
CA GLY A 165 2.33 1.78 8.41
C GLY A 165 1.60 1.32 9.67
N ASP A 166 2.28 1.34 10.82
CA ASP A 166 1.74 1.16 12.17
C ASP A 166 2.24 2.29 13.10
N ALA A 167 1.42 2.64 14.08
CA ALA A 167 1.71 3.62 15.13
C ALA A 167 1.24 3.15 16.51
N GLY A 168 0.60 1.97 16.61
CA GLY A 168 0.04 1.46 17.85
C GLY A 168 1.08 1.18 18.94
N ASN A 169 2.33 0.90 18.54
CA ASN A 169 3.40 0.51 19.46
C ASN A 169 4.53 1.55 19.63
N PHE A 170 4.42 2.73 19.01
CA PHE A 170 5.55 3.66 18.86
C PHE A 170 5.23 5.10 19.28
N ASP A 171 4.51 5.27 20.40
CA ASP A 171 4.28 6.57 21.05
C ASP A 171 3.77 7.68 20.09
N GLY A 172 2.90 7.31 19.14
CA GLY A 172 2.35 8.25 18.16
C GLY A 172 3.30 8.59 17.00
N LYS A 173 4.38 7.84 16.79
CA LYS A 173 5.16 7.83 15.55
C LYS A 173 4.61 6.85 14.55
N LEU A 174 4.70 7.21 13.27
CA LEU A 174 4.46 6.28 12.19
C LEU A 174 5.74 5.50 11.92
N VAL A 175 5.69 4.20 12.11
CA VAL A 175 6.73 3.26 11.67
C VAL A 175 6.17 2.35 10.61
N PHE A 176 7.05 1.75 9.81
CA PHE A 176 6.63 0.77 8.81
C PHE A 176 7.09 -0.61 9.23
N GLY A 177 6.12 -1.51 9.39
CA GLY A 177 6.33 -2.89 9.80
C GLY A 177 6.30 -3.84 8.62
N GLY A 178 7.16 -4.85 8.65
CA GLY A 178 7.19 -5.96 7.71
C GLY A 178 6.51 -7.18 8.32
N ASN A 179 5.19 -7.09 8.55
CA ASN A 179 4.37 -8.26 8.83
C ASN A 179 3.46 -8.50 7.62
N PRO A 180 3.50 -9.68 6.99
CA PRO A 180 2.60 -10.00 5.89
C PRO A 180 1.11 -9.99 6.30
N TYR A 181 0.77 -10.02 7.61
CA TYR A 181 -0.60 -10.32 8.06
C TYR A 181 -1.18 -9.41 9.13
N SER A 182 -1.04 -8.07 9.04
CA SER A 182 -1.76 -7.20 9.99
C SER A 182 -2.32 -5.92 9.41
N ALA A 183 -3.49 -5.58 9.95
CA ALA A 183 -4.25 -4.36 9.70
C ALA A 183 -3.38 -3.12 9.90
N GLY A 184 -2.92 -2.52 8.80
CA GLY A 184 -2.28 -1.21 8.83
C GLY A 184 -3.23 -0.11 9.30
N ILE A 185 -2.68 1.04 9.63
CA ILE A 185 -3.48 2.18 10.08
C ILE A 185 -4.29 2.73 8.89
N PRO A 186 -5.63 2.82 9.02
CA PRO A 186 -6.45 3.55 8.06
C PRO A 186 -6.29 5.06 8.24
N PHE A 187 -6.23 5.74 7.09
CA PHE A 187 -6.10 7.17 6.94
C PHE A 187 -7.22 7.73 6.07
N GLN A 188 -7.47 9.03 6.22
CA GLN A 188 -8.30 9.85 5.34
C GLN A 188 -7.52 11.07 4.91
N LEU A 189 -7.75 11.56 3.69
CA LEU A 189 -7.24 12.85 3.28
C LEU A 189 -8.27 13.95 3.55
N SER A 190 -7.79 15.10 4.00
CA SER A 190 -8.60 16.32 4.07
C SER A 190 -7.84 17.51 3.46
N VAL A 191 -8.58 18.53 3.03
CA VAL A 191 -7.99 19.80 2.57
C VAL A 191 -8.34 20.89 3.56
N HIS A 192 -7.33 21.65 3.99
CA HIS A 192 -7.52 22.84 4.81
C HIS A 192 -6.58 23.93 4.32
N GLU A 193 -7.13 25.11 4.02
CA GLU A 193 -6.36 26.26 3.49
C GLU A 193 -5.49 25.92 2.26
N GLY A 194 -6.00 25.04 1.39
CA GLY A 194 -5.30 24.60 0.17
C GLY A 194 -4.16 23.59 0.42
N ARG A 195 -4.01 23.06 1.63
CA ARG A 195 -3.04 22.01 1.96
C ARG A 195 -3.74 20.68 2.21
N THR A 196 -3.16 19.61 1.65
CA THR A 196 -3.55 18.23 1.94
C THR A 196 -3.06 17.85 3.33
N ARG A 197 -3.93 17.24 4.12
CA ARG A 197 -3.62 16.66 5.42
C ARG A 197 -3.98 15.18 5.38
N ILE A 198 -3.14 14.36 6.00
CA ILE A 198 -3.39 12.92 6.18
C ILE A 198 -3.82 12.74 7.62
N ARG A 199 -5.03 12.20 7.85
CA ARG A 199 -5.66 12.07 9.16
C ARG A 199 -5.87 10.60 9.49
N ALA A 200 -5.46 10.17 10.68
CA ALA A 200 -5.75 8.84 11.21
C ALA A 200 -7.15 8.77 11.84
N ASN A 201 -7.62 7.55 12.14
CA ASN A 201 -8.96 7.31 12.68
C ASN A 201 -9.22 7.97 14.05
N ASP A 202 -8.20 8.15 14.87
CA ASP A 202 -8.28 8.84 16.17
C ASP A 202 -8.45 10.36 16.04
N GLY A 203 -8.41 10.87 14.81
CA GLY A 203 -8.57 12.27 14.49
C GLY A 203 -7.26 13.03 14.35
N MET A 204 -6.13 12.42 14.67
CA MET A 204 -4.80 13.03 14.62
C MET A 204 -4.28 13.09 13.18
N TYR A 205 -3.42 14.06 12.90
CA TYR A 205 -2.85 14.28 11.58
C TYR A 205 -1.38 13.87 11.53
N LEU A 206 -1.02 13.18 10.44
CA LEU A 206 0.36 12.84 10.15
C LEU A 206 1.16 14.10 9.81
N THR A 207 2.25 14.29 10.52
CA THR A 207 3.16 15.44 10.43
C THR A 207 4.58 15.02 10.78
N VAL A 208 5.50 15.97 10.75
CA VAL A 208 6.88 15.82 11.18
C VAL A 208 6.96 16.12 12.67
N VAL A 209 7.48 15.18 13.44
CA VAL A 209 7.64 15.34 14.88
C VAL A 209 9.11 15.18 15.28
N MET A 210 9.48 15.93 16.30
CA MET A 210 10.68 15.69 17.12
C MET A 210 10.16 15.28 18.48
N GLU A 211 10.68 14.19 19.05
CA GLU A 211 10.26 13.77 20.38
C GLU A 211 10.63 14.86 21.40
N ASP A 212 9.64 15.30 22.18
CA ASP A 212 9.84 16.38 23.15
C ASP A 212 10.86 16.00 24.23
N ASP A 213 10.90 14.72 24.61
CA ASP A 213 11.85 14.17 25.59
C ASP A 213 13.30 14.15 25.10
N LEU A 214 13.49 14.26 23.78
CA LEU A 214 14.79 14.27 23.14
C LEU A 214 15.36 15.68 22.96
N VAL A 215 14.51 16.71 22.96
CA VAL A 215 14.90 18.12 22.80
C VAL A 215 15.96 18.59 23.82
N PRO A 216 15.88 18.23 25.12
CA PRO A 216 16.87 18.65 26.11
C PRO A 216 18.28 18.10 25.85
N TYR A 217 18.40 17.00 25.09
CA TYR A 217 19.68 16.38 24.76
C TYR A 217 20.34 16.98 23.51
N LEU A 218 19.63 17.85 22.79
CA LEU A 218 20.22 18.60 21.69
C LEU A 218 21.27 19.59 22.21
N LYS A 219 22.39 19.69 21.48
CA LYS A 219 23.37 20.75 21.67
C LYS A 219 22.67 22.11 21.64
N GLU A 220 23.14 23.09 22.43
CA GLU A 220 22.53 24.43 22.51
C GLU A 220 22.32 25.09 21.13
N GLU A 221 23.26 24.90 20.21
CA GLU A 221 23.17 25.36 18.82
C GLU A 221 21.99 24.74 18.05
N CYS A 222 21.64 23.49 18.36
CA CYS A 222 20.56 22.73 17.74
C CYS A 222 19.19 22.99 18.35
N GLN A 223 19.11 23.54 19.57
CA GLN A 223 17.83 23.86 20.22
C GLN A 223 17.03 24.96 19.50
N ARG A 224 17.69 25.74 18.64
CA ARG A 224 17.05 26.76 17.79
C ARG A 224 16.73 26.26 16.38
N HIS A 225 17.15 25.05 16.05
CA HIS A 225 16.85 24.46 14.74
C HIS A 225 15.37 24.05 14.68
N SER A 226 14.84 24.09 13.47
CA SER A 226 13.49 23.62 13.18
C SER A 226 13.57 22.50 12.16
N ARG A 227 12.43 21.88 11.84
CA ARG A 227 12.37 20.81 10.84
C ARG A 227 12.91 21.24 9.47
N VAL A 228 12.86 22.52 9.11
CA VAL A 228 13.41 23.00 7.83
C VAL A 228 14.93 23.22 7.88
N SER A 229 15.58 23.06 9.04
CA SER A 229 17.02 23.25 9.18
C SER A 229 17.81 22.11 8.53
N LEU A 230 18.86 22.48 7.78
CA LEU A 230 19.80 21.57 7.09
C LEU A 230 20.82 20.90 8.02
N CYS A 231 20.61 20.94 9.34
CA CYS A 231 21.54 20.38 10.30
C CYS A 231 21.54 18.85 10.24
N ALA A 232 22.67 18.26 9.86
CA ALA A 232 22.84 16.81 9.80
C ALA A 232 22.69 16.12 11.17
N HIS A 233 22.96 16.84 12.26
CA HIS A 233 22.73 16.28 13.59
C HIS A 233 21.25 16.23 13.94
N CYS A 234 20.48 17.27 13.61
CA CYS A 234 19.03 17.29 13.85
C CYS A 234 18.27 16.40 12.88
N SER A 235 18.82 16.06 11.71
CA SER A 235 18.08 15.33 10.67
C SER A 235 17.68 13.93 11.07
N THR A 236 18.42 13.29 11.96
CA THR A 236 18.10 11.96 12.50
C THR A 236 17.06 11.99 13.62
N TRP A 237 16.63 13.18 14.05
CA TRP A 237 15.70 13.36 15.20
C TRP A 237 14.30 13.75 14.76
N TYR A 238 14.12 14.07 13.48
CA TYR A 238 12.81 14.30 12.89
C TYR A 238 12.28 12.99 12.30
N SER A 239 11.09 12.61 12.73
CA SER A 239 10.37 11.42 12.29
C SER A 239 8.96 11.81 11.84
N LEU A 240 8.24 10.86 11.23
CA LEU A 240 6.81 11.04 10.96
C LEU A 240 6.00 10.62 12.20
N GLY A 241 5.02 11.42 12.59
CA GLY A 241 4.16 11.15 13.74
C GLY A 241 2.86 11.93 13.71
N PHE A 242 2.08 11.84 14.78
CA PHE A 242 0.70 12.30 14.82
C PHE A 242 0.48 13.49 15.77
N ARG A 243 -0.26 14.51 15.31
CA ARG A 243 -0.66 15.68 16.14
C ARG A 243 -2.11 16.11 15.92
N PRO A 244 -2.79 16.71 16.93
CA PRO A 244 -4.22 17.02 16.84
C PRO A 244 -4.58 18.02 15.73
N GLU A 245 -3.75 19.03 15.48
CA GLU A 245 -3.86 19.97 14.36
C GLU A 245 -2.48 20.58 14.06
N PRO A 246 -1.76 20.10 13.05
CA PRO A 246 -0.43 20.62 12.73
C PRO A 246 -0.51 21.80 11.76
N ASP A 247 0.27 22.86 12.04
CA ASP A 247 0.52 23.96 11.10
C ASP A 247 1.35 23.51 9.89
N ASP A 248 2.10 22.42 10.09
CA ASP A 248 2.96 21.76 9.14
C ASP A 248 2.39 20.41 8.71
N CYS A 249 1.93 20.36 7.47
CA CYS A 249 1.35 19.15 6.91
C CYS A 249 2.31 18.54 5.89
N LEU A 250 2.36 17.21 5.84
CA LEU A 250 2.97 16.50 4.72
C LEU A 250 2.11 16.70 3.47
N VAL A 251 2.77 16.96 2.37
CA VAL A 251 2.16 17.07 1.05
C VAL A 251 2.49 15.81 0.26
N LEU A 252 1.49 15.32 -0.48
CA LEU A 252 1.66 14.25 -1.46
C LEU A 252 2.14 14.86 -2.78
N ILE A 253 3.32 14.45 -3.24
CA ILE A 253 3.88 14.84 -4.55
C ILE A 253 3.73 13.65 -5.50
N PRO A 254 2.91 13.74 -6.56
CA PRO A 254 2.77 12.65 -7.52
C PRO A 254 4.13 12.26 -8.13
N HIS A 255 4.46 10.97 -8.09
CA HIS A 255 5.70 10.45 -8.64
C HIS A 255 5.55 8.97 -9.00
N GLY A 256 6.01 8.58 -10.18
CA GLY A 256 5.88 7.20 -10.66
C GLY A 256 4.51 6.90 -11.29
N LEU A 257 3.86 5.81 -10.85
CA LEU A 257 2.50 5.48 -11.31
C LEU A 257 1.46 6.50 -10.80
N PRO A 258 0.30 6.65 -11.45
CA PRO A 258 -0.71 7.64 -11.08
C PRO A 258 -1.22 7.58 -9.64
N SER A 259 -1.07 6.43 -8.97
CA SER A 259 -1.48 6.20 -7.57
C SER A 259 -0.32 6.25 -6.57
N MET A 260 0.88 6.67 -7.01
CA MET A 260 2.09 6.71 -6.21
C MET A 260 2.53 8.16 -5.94
N PHE A 261 3.04 8.38 -4.74
CA PHE A 261 3.37 9.70 -4.21
C PHE A 261 4.66 9.67 -3.40
N VAL A 262 5.36 10.79 -3.37
CA VAL A 262 6.40 11.06 -2.38
C VAL A 262 5.83 11.97 -1.29
N LEU A 263 6.20 11.72 -0.03
CA LEU A 263 5.89 12.60 1.09
C LEU A 263 6.88 13.76 1.15
N HIS A 264 6.39 14.99 1.31
CA HIS A 264 7.20 16.20 1.38
C HIS A 264 6.70 17.15 2.47
N ASP A 265 7.58 17.65 3.34
CA ASP A 265 7.20 18.56 4.44
C ASP A 265 7.34 20.06 4.10
N GLY A 266 7.73 20.38 2.86
CA GLY A 266 8.04 21.74 2.42
C GLY A 266 9.54 22.02 2.27
N ALA A 267 10.41 21.19 2.85
CA ALA A 267 11.86 21.33 2.75
C ALA A 267 12.57 20.02 2.39
N PHE A 268 12.06 18.87 2.85
CA PHE A 268 12.65 17.55 2.62
C PHE A 268 11.59 16.57 2.13
N TYR A 269 12.06 15.62 1.33
CA TYR A 269 11.32 14.41 1.01
C TYR A 269 11.64 13.32 2.02
N TYR A 270 10.85 12.26 2.03
CA TYR A 270 11.03 11.14 2.94
C TYR A 270 11.33 9.85 2.18
N SER A 271 12.43 9.22 2.55
CA SER A 271 12.79 7.87 2.13
C SER A 271 12.51 6.90 3.27
N MET A 272 12.36 5.63 2.93
CA MET A 272 12.29 4.55 3.88
C MET A 272 13.60 3.82 3.96
N ASN A 273 14.11 3.72 5.18
CA ASN A 273 15.29 2.96 5.53
C ASN A 273 14.86 1.66 6.21
N VAL A 274 14.90 0.56 5.45
CA VAL A 274 14.53 -0.76 5.92
C VAL A 274 15.63 -1.32 6.82
N LEU A 275 15.33 -1.45 8.11
CA LEU A 275 16.21 -1.99 9.13
C LEU A 275 15.83 -3.46 9.40
N LYS A 276 16.50 -4.41 8.73
CA LYS A 276 16.41 -5.89 8.91
C LYS A 276 15.10 -6.45 9.51
N ALA A 277 14.38 -7.22 8.69
CA ALA A 277 13.46 -8.30 9.09
C ALA A 277 12.30 -7.91 10.04
N SER A 278 11.65 -6.77 9.78
CA SER A 278 10.27 -6.38 10.18
C SER A 278 10.13 -4.91 10.59
N TYR A 279 11.21 -4.12 10.57
CA TYR A 279 11.17 -2.71 10.97
C TYR A 279 11.78 -1.77 9.93
N ALA A 280 11.14 -0.62 9.70
CA ALA A 280 11.65 0.44 8.85
C ALA A 280 11.26 1.82 9.39
N GLU A 281 12.20 2.76 9.27
CA GLU A 281 12.01 4.16 9.66
C GLU A 281 12.11 5.08 8.45
N THR A 282 11.53 6.27 8.59
CA THR A 282 11.65 7.30 7.56
C THR A 282 12.91 8.14 7.76
N GLU A 283 13.67 8.35 6.70
CA GLU A 283 14.80 9.28 6.65
C GLU A 283 14.45 10.51 5.80
N ARG A 284 15.06 11.65 6.11
CA ARG A 284 14.90 12.89 5.34
C ARG A 284 15.92 12.98 4.23
N VAL A 285 15.45 13.17 3.00
CA VAL A 285 16.28 13.29 1.81
C VAL A 285 15.99 14.60 1.07
N LYS A 286 16.96 15.09 0.31
CA LYS A 286 16.85 16.40 -0.37
C LYS A 286 16.30 16.29 -1.78
N HIS A 287 16.56 15.17 -2.44
CA HIS A 287 16.21 14.94 -3.83
C HIS A 287 15.02 14.00 -3.90
N ILE A 288 14.09 14.28 -4.80
CA ILE A 288 12.88 13.44 -4.96
C ILE A 288 13.24 12.03 -5.43
N GLU A 289 14.35 11.90 -6.16
CA GLU A 289 14.89 10.64 -6.66
C GLU A 289 15.44 9.73 -5.55
N GLU A 290 15.76 10.30 -4.37
CA GLU A 290 16.20 9.56 -3.19
C GLU A 290 15.02 9.13 -2.30
N ALA A 291 13.82 9.62 -2.59
CA ALA A 291 12.64 9.41 -1.76
C ALA A 291 11.95 8.09 -2.07
N SER A 292 11.25 7.55 -1.07
CA SER A 292 10.44 6.35 -1.26
C SER A 292 9.08 6.73 -1.84
N LEU A 293 8.58 5.86 -2.69
CA LEU A 293 7.21 5.96 -3.18
C LEU A 293 6.26 5.39 -2.12
N PHE A 294 5.12 6.05 -1.98
CA PHE A 294 4.03 5.68 -1.10
C PHE A 294 2.74 5.61 -1.90
N GLN A 295 1.82 4.78 -1.45
CA GLN A 295 0.50 4.60 -2.05
C GLN A 295 -0.55 4.35 -0.99
N PHE A 296 -1.79 4.62 -1.36
CA PHE A 296 -2.95 4.38 -0.52
C PHE A 296 -3.78 3.26 -1.14
N VAL A 297 -4.28 2.33 -0.33
CA VAL A 297 -5.20 1.27 -0.77
C VAL A 297 -6.47 1.39 0.05
N ALA A 298 -7.65 1.42 -0.59
CA ALA A 298 -8.87 1.58 0.18
C ALA A 298 -9.11 0.39 1.10
N LYS A 299 -9.59 0.65 2.31
CA LYS A 299 -10.00 -0.36 3.29
C LYS A 299 -11.52 -0.43 3.32
N LEU A 300 -12.04 -1.65 3.40
CA LEU A 300 -13.44 -1.90 3.77
C LEU A 300 -13.65 -1.39 5.20
N ILE A 301 -14.44 -0.34 5.35
CA ILE A 301 -14.98 0.02 6.66
C ILE A 301 -16.08 -1.01 6.94
N THR A 302 -15.78 -2.05 7.71
CA THR A 302 -16.81 -2.89 8.30
C THR A 302 -17.52 -2.04 9.34
N THR A 303 -18.58 -1.35 8.95
CA THR A 303 -19.50 -0.78 9.93
C THR A 303 -20.09 -1.98 10.66
N LEU A 304 -19.56 -2.27 11.86
CA LEU A 304 -20.30 -3.04 12.86
C LEU A 304 -21.57 -2.24 13.12
N ILE A 305 -22.64 -2.57 12.40
CA ILE A 305 -23.99 -2.20 12.80
C ILE A 305 -24.23 -3.01 14.07
N ILE A 306 -23.88 -2.43 15.22
CA ILE A 306 -24.39 -2.87 16.49
C ILE A 306 -25.82 -2.31 16.53
N GLU A 307 -26.79 -3.13 16.15
CA GLU A 307 -28.19 -2.92 16.55
C GLU A 307 -28.37 -3.20 18.05
#